data_AF-A0A137QJK6-F1
#
_entry.id   AF-A0A137QJK6-F1
#
_cell.length_a   1.000
_cell.length_b   1.000
_cell.length_c   1.000
_cell.angle_alpha   90.00
_cell.angle_beta   90.00
_cell.angle_gamma   90.00
#
_symmetry.space_group_name_H-M   'P 1'
#
loop_
_entity.id
_entity.type
_entity.pdbx_description
1 polymer ?
#
loop_
_entity_poly.entity_id
_entity_poly.type
_entity_poly.pdbx_seq_one_letter_code
_entity_poly.pdbx_strand_id
1 'polypeptide(L)'
;MEVTIDKRLPSSQNQCLSCGKKAEELGKSMLRCSQCKNAFYCNNVCQKQEWKRHKFNCSLFPPEGLEPAMIPITKELVEEVRRVDEILKVWLDRVSELTKGLQENVEKINAADLPEAIPICQLKLSPEFEYKNLPQLQLERHPFRNPIIQISRLYLIALVASHPNQAHRTLLADKMSETVLPPHLAPLYGPKIMSRPADLSPGEYDSFAEIAPAIMVEPEKVGMDESERGRWIALAVAMKKLWNAGLVPRASASVPAAQ
;
A
#
# COMPACT_ATOMS: atom_id res chain seq x y z
N MET A 1 29.76 0.33 -13.80
CA MET A 1 28.74 1.40 -13.97
C MET A 1 28.14 1.65 -12.60
N GLU A 2 28.06 2.90 -12.15
CA GLU A 2 27.34 3.24 -10.92
C GLU A 2 25.85 2.94 -11.14
N VAL A 3 25.31 1.99 -10.36
CA VAL A 3 23.88 1.66 -10.40
C VAL A 3 23.15 2.77 -9.66
N THR A 4 22.36 3.56 -10.39
CA THR A 4 21.61 4.71 -9.86
C THR A 4 20.13 4.54 -10.16
N ILE A 5 19.26 5.12 -9.32
CA ILE A 5 17.81 5.07 -9.52
C ILE A 5 17.48 5.89 -10.77
N ASP A 6 16.60 5.37 -11.63
CA ASP A 6 16.15 6.07 -12.82
C ASP A 6 15.44 7.38 -12.45
N LYS A 7 16.03 8.52 -12.81
CA LYS A 7 15.50 9.86 -12.51
C LYS A 7 14.47 10.35 -13.55
N ARG A 8 14.20 9.57 -14.60
CA ARG A 8 13.33 9.98 -15.71
C ARG A 8 11.85 9.93 -15.31
N LEU A 9 11.00 10.38 -16.23
CA LEU A 9 9.57 10.20 -16.13
C LEU A 9 9.20 8.72 -16.38
N PRO A 10 8.06 8.25 -15.84
CA PRO A 10 7.52 6.95 -16.22
C PRO A 10 7.41 6.81 -17.74
N SER A 11 7.65 5.61 -18.28
CA SER A 11 7.48 5.34 -19.71
C SER A 11 6.07 5.69 -20.18
N SER A 12 5.93 6.20 -21.40
CA SER A 12 4.62 6.53 -21.94
C SER A 12 3.78 5.27 -22.12
N GLN A 13 2.57 5.26 -21.56
CA GLN A 13 1.61 4.20 -21.85
C GLN A 13 0.84 4.52 -23.13
N ASN A 14 0.66 3.51 -23.98
CA ASN A 14 -0.05 3.65 -25.24
C ASN A 14 -1.57 3.45 -25.08
N GLN A 15 -2.10 3.38 -23.86
CA GLN A 15 -3.52 3.15 -23.62
C GLN A 15 -4.13 4.22 -22.71
N CYS A 16 -5.34 4.69 -23.05
CA CYS A 16 -6.06 5.62 -22.21
C CYS A 16 -6.64 4.91 -20.97
N LEU A 17 -6.33 5.43 -19.78
CA LEU A 17 -6.81 4.89 -18.50
C LEU A 17 -8.35 4.93 -18.35
N SER A 18 -9.02 5.85 -19.05
CA SER A 18 -10.47 6.02 -18.94
C SER A 18 -11.26 5.19 -19.95
N CYS A 19 -10.88 5.22 -21.23
CA CYS A 19 -11.64 4.57 -22.30
C CYS A 19 -10.96 3.34 -22.92
N GLY A 20 -9.74 3.01 -22.50
CA GLY A 20 -9.01 1.83 -22.98
C GLY A 20 -8.50 1.91 -24.43
N LYS A 21 -8.82 2.97 -25.19
CA LYS A 21 -8.33 3.15 -26.56
C LYS A 21 -6.82 3.34 -26.60
N LYS A 22 -6.16 2.76 -27.61
CA LYS A 22 -4.72 2.90 -27.79
C LYS A 22 -4.32 4.15 -28.59
N ALA A 23 -3.07 4.59 -28.44
CA ALA A 23 -2.52 5.76 -29.11
C ALA A 23 -2.52 5.59 -30.63
N GLU A 24 -2.19 4.39 -31.09
CA GLU A 24 -2.16 3.99 -32.50
C GLU A 24 -3.56 4.08 -33.13
N GLU A 25 -4.59 3.61 -32.41
CA GLU A 25 -6.00 3.70 -32.85
C GLU A 25 -6.48 5.14 -33.02
N LEU A 26 -5.86 6.09 -32.31
CA LEU A 26 -6.24 7.50 -32.30
C LEU A 26 -5.34 8.37 -33.19
N GLY A 27 -4.26 7.81 -33.75
CA GLY A 27 -3.27 8.54 -34.53
C GLY A 27 -2.59 9.69 -33.77
N LYS A 28 -2.53 9.62 -32.42
CA LYS A 28 -1.98 10.69 -31.58
C LYS A 28 -1.34 10.16 -30.30
N SER A 29 -0.44 10.95 -29.73
CA SER A 29 0.16 10.67 -28.42
C SER A 29 -0.83 10.84 -27.27
N MET A 30 -0.61 10.08 -26.19
CA MET A 30 -1.38 10.20 -24.96
C MET A 30 -0.92 11.40 -24.13
N LEU A 31 -1.87 12.11 -23.54
CA LEU A 31 -1.62 13.10 -22.51
C LEU A 31 -1.26 12.42 -21.19
N ARG A 32 -0.34 13.02 -20.44
CA ARG A 32 0.00 12.59 -19.06
C ARG A 32 -0.75 13.44 -18.06
N CYS A 33 -1.13 12.84 -16.93
CA CYS A 33 -1.56 13.63 -15.78
C CYS A 33 -0.46 14.62 -15.38
N SER A 34 -0.81 15.91 -15.25
CA SER A 34 0.15 16.96 -14.96
C SER A 34 0.79 16.83 -13.57
N GLN A 35 0.11 16.17 -12.62
CA GLN A 35 0.56 15.97 -11.25
C GLN A 35 1.47 14.74 -11.13
N CYS A 36 0.95 13.53 -11.38
CA CYS A 36 1.70 12.30 -11.12
C CYS A 36 2.57 11.80 -12.28
N LYS A 37 2.34 12.32 -13.50
CA LYS A 37 3.02 11.92 -14.75
C LYS A 37 2.90 10.42 -15.12
N ASN A 38 2.19 9.63 -14.32
CA ASN A 38 2.07 8.17 -14.43
C ASN A 38 0.67 7.67 -14.86
N ALA A 39 -0.25 8.58 -15.17
CA ALA A 39 -1.57 8.26 -15.72
C ALA A 39 -1.75 8.90 -17.09
N PHE A 40 -2.35 8.16 -18.04
CA PHE A 40 -2.36 8.49 -19.45
C PHE A 40 -3.78 8.58 -20.02
N TYR A 41 -4.04 9.61 -20.82
CA TYR A 41 -5.36 9.93 -21.33
C TYR A 41 -5.30 10.38 -22.78
N CYS A 42 -6.30 10.00 -23.58
CA CYS A 42 -6.36 10.47 -24.97
C CYS A 42 -6.73 11.95 -25.10
N ASN A 43 -7.37 12.53 -24.09
CA ASN A 43 -7.78 13.93 -24.02
C ASN A 43 -8.18 14.33 -22.58
N ASN A 44 -8.43 15.63 -22.38
CA ASN A 44 -8.86 16.18 -21.10
C ASN A 44 -10.25 15.70 -20.64
N VAL A 45 -11.11 15.24 -21.56
CA VAL A 45 -12.44 14.72 -21.21
C VAL A 45 -12.28 13.39 -20.48
N CYS A 46 -11.48 12.46 -21.02
CA CYS A 46 -11.15 11.20 -20.38
C CYS A 46 -10.45 11.40 -19.04
N GLN A 47 -9.54 12.38 -18.92
CA GLN A 47 -8.91 12.70 -17.64
C GLN A 47 -9.94 13.15 -16.58
N LYS A 48 -10.86 14.05 -16.94
CA LYS A 48 -11.91 14.54 -16.03
C LYS A 48 -12.89 13.45 -15.63
N GLN A 49 -13.27 12.58 -16.57
CA GLN A 49 -14.15 11.44 -16.30
C GLN A 49 -13.51 10.48 -15.28
N GLU A 50 -12.20 10.25 -15.43
CA GLU A 50 -11.44 9.32 -14.58
C GLU A 50 -11.09 9.90 -13.20
N TRP A 51 -11.21 11.21 -13.01
CA TRP A 51 -10.72 11.91 -11.83
C TRP A 51 -11.28 11.35 -10.51
N LYS A 52 -12.53 10.88 -10.50
CA LYS A 52 -13.15 10.30 -9.29
C LYS A 52 -12.35 9.13 -8.72
N ARG A 53 -11.77 8.29 -9.59
CA ARG A 53 -10.88 7.18 -9.22
C ARG A 53 -9.43 7.64 -9.16
N HIS A 54 -8.97 8.36 -10.18
CA HIS A 54 -7.56 8.75 -10.28
C HIS A 54 -7.08 9.60 -9.10
N LYS A 55 -7.92 10.46 -8.50
CA LYS A 55 -7.54 11.28 -7.33
C LYS A 55 -7.01 10.45 -6.15
N PHE A 56 -7.46 9.21 -6.01
CA PHE A 56 -6.98 8.28 -4.97
C PHE A 56 -5.62 7.67 -5.32
N ASN A 57 -5.28 7.66 -6.61
CA ASN A 57 -4.06 7.09 -7.19
C ASN A 57 -3.08 8.18 -7.68
N CYS A 58 -3.31 9.44 -7.30
CA CYS A 58 -2.57 10.59 -7.81
C CYS A 58 -1.72 11.19 -6.69
N SER A 59 -0.41 11.03 -6.78
CA SER A 59 0.58 11.75 -5.97
C SER A 59 1.50 12.57 -6.86
N LEU A 60 2.07 13.64 -6.31
CA LEU A 60 2.95 14.55 -7.03
C LEU A 60 4.19 13.81 -7.56
N PHE A 61 4.51 14.03 -8.82
CA PHE A 61 5.85 13.79 -9.35
C PHE A 61 6.62 15.11 -9.30
N PRO A 62 7.74 15.21 -8.54
CA PRO A 62 8.44 16.47 -8.37
C PRO A 62 9.00 17.00 -9.70
N PRO A 63 8.88 18.31 -9.98
CA PRO A 63 9.43 18.91 -11.20
C PRO A 63 10.96 18.84 -11.26
N GLU A 64 11.63 18.85 -10.11
CA GLU A 64 13.09 18.69 -9.97
C GLU A 64 13.59 17.27 -10.27
N GLY A 65 12.68 16.30 -10.49
CA GLY A 65 13.01 14.90 -10.72
C GLY A 65 13.01 14.08 -9.43
N LEU A 66 13.65 12.91 -9.48
CA LEU A 66 13.69 11.96 -8.38
C LEU A 66 15.09 11.84 -7.83
N GLU A 67 15.33 12.47 -6.68
CA GLU A 67 16.53 12.25 -5.90
C GLU A 67 16.30 11.15 -4.86
N PRO A 68 17.27 10.24 -4.62
CA PRO A 68 17.11 9.17 -3.65
C PRO A 68 16.77 9.68 -2.25
N ALA A 69 15.80 9.05 -1.59
CA ALA A 69 15.40 9.46 -0.25
C ALA A 69 16.54 9.23 0.76
N MET A 70 16.93 10.27 1.49
CA MET A 70 17.80 10.12 2.66
C MET A 70 16.94 10.10 3.92
N ILE A 71 16.55 8.90 4.36
CA ILE A 71 15.69 8.72 5.52
C ILE A 71 16.55 8.18 6.67
N PRO A 72 16.73 8.93 7.77
CA PRO A 72 17.46 8.45 8.93
C PRO A 72 16.66 7.34 9.63
N ILE A 73 17.35 6.28 10.06
CA ILE A 73 16.78 5.26 10.95
C ILE A 73 16.82 5.82 12.37
N THR A 74 15.75 6.52 12.77
CA THR A 74 15.63 7.06 14.13
C THR A 74 15.08 6.02 15.09
N LYS A 75 15.26 6.26 16.39
CA LYS A 75 14.70 5.39 17.44
C LYS A 75 13.17 5.34 17.35
N GLU A 76 12.54 6.48 17.09
CA GLU A 76 11.10 6.67 16.98
C GLU A 76 10.53 5.83 15.83
N LEU A 77 11.18 5.83 14.66
CA LEU A 77 10.77 5.01 13.52
C LEU A 77 10.83 3.51 13.85
N VAL A 78 11.92 3.07 14.47
CA VAL A 78 12.11 1.66 14.85
C VAL A 78 11.09 1.21 15.89
N GLU A 79 10.81 2.06 16.89
CA GLU A 79 9.82 1.79 17.93
C GLU A 79 8.40 1.76 17.39
N GLU A 80 8.05 2.68 16.49
CA GLU A 80 6.72 2.72 15.87
C GLU A 80 6.46 1.51 14.96
N VAL A 81 7.43 1.15 14.12
CA VAL A 81 7.35 -0.06 13.28
C VAL A 81 7.14 -1.30 14.15
N ARG A 82 7.93 -1.46 15.21
CA ARG A 82 7.80 -2.60 16.15
C ARG A 82 6.42 -2.66 16.80
N ARG A 83 5.89 -1.51 17.23
CA ARG A 83 4.56 -1.42 17.87
C ARG A 83 3.46 -1.87 16.92
N VAL A 84 3.50 -1.40 15.67
CA VAL A 84 2.52 -1.77 14.63
C VAL A 84 2.65 -3.23 14.22
N ASP A 85 3.89 -3.73 14.12
CA ASP A 85 4.19 -5.15 13.84
C ASP A 85 3.56 -6.06 14.89
N GLU A 86 3.75 -5.75 16.17
CA GLU A 86 3.16 -6.53 17.26
C GLU A 86 1.62 -6.57 17.20
N ILE A 87 0.98 -5.43 16.87
CA ILE A 87 -0.48 -5.36 16.70
C ILE A 87 -0.94 -6.32 15.58
N LEU A 88 -0.29 -6.28 14.42
CA LEU A 88 -0.64 -7.15 13.29
C LEU A 88 -0.34 -8.62 13.60
N LYS A 89 0.77 -8.90 14.28
CA LYS A 89 1.21 -10.24 14.66
C LYS A 89 0.21 -10.91 15.60
N VAL A 90 -0.21 -10.23 16.67
CA VAL A 90 -1.20 -10.76 17.63
C VAL A 90 -2.50 -11.14 16.91
N TRP A 91 -3.00 -10.28 16.02
CA TRP A 91 -4.18 -10.58 15.21
C TRP A 91 -3.96 -11.76 14.26
N LEU A 92 -2.82 -11.79 13.55
CA LEU A 92 -2.51 -12.83 12.58
C LEU A 92 -2.32 -14.21 13.23
N ASP A 93 -1.65 -14.26 14.38
CA ASP A 93 -1.46 -15.47 15.16
C ASP A 93 -2.82 -16.04 15.58
N ARG A 94 -3.74 -15.17 16.05
CA ARG A 94 -5.10 -15.58 16.38
C ARG A 94 -5.89 -16.11 15.19
N VAL A 95 -5.83 -15.42 14.05
CA VAL A 95 -6.44 -15.89 12.80
C VAL A 95 -5.86 -17.25 12.40
N SER A 96 -4.56 -17.45 12.59
CA SER A 96 -3.87 -18.70 12.25
C SER A 96 -4.26 -19.85 13.17
N GLU A 97 -4.36 -19.63 14.49
CA GLU A 97 -4.85 -20.63 15.46
C GLU A 97 -6.24 -21.13 15.09
N LEU A 98 -7.15 -20.20 14.80
CA LEU A 98 -8.54 -20.50 14.47
C LEU A 98 -8.69 -21.19 13.11
N THR A 99 -7.71 -21.07 12.21
CA THR A 99 -7.73 -21.69 10.88
C THR A 99 -6.95 -23.01 10.82
N LYS A 100 -5.96 -23.24 11.70
CA LYS A 100 -5.18 -24.49 11.79
C LYS A 100 -6.00 -25.73 12.20
N GLY A 101 -7.15 -25.54 12.86
CA GLY A 101 -7.96 -26.64 13.42
C GLY A 101 -9.16 -27.12 12.59
N LEU A 102 -9.36 -26.64 11.35
CA LEU A 102 -10.61 -26.85 10.62
C LEU A 102 -10.38 -27.35 9.20
N GLN A 103 -10.40 -28.67 9.02
CA GLN A 103 -10.83 -29.27 7.75
C GLN A 103 -12.33 -28.95 7.55
N GLU A 104 -12.66 -28.36 6.41
CA GLU A 104 -14.00 -28.34 5.78
C GLU A 104 -15.09 -27.33 6.21
N ASN A 105 -14.88 -26.36 7.11
CA ASN A 105 -15.89 -25.30 7.38
C ASN A 105 -15.30 -23.88 7.49
N VAL A 106 -14.54 -23.49 6.48
CA VAL A 106 -13.72 -22.25 6.41
C VAL A 106 -14.55 -20.94 6.35
N GLU A 107 -15.86 -21.00 6.13
CA GLU A 107 -16.68 -19.83 5.80
C GLU A 107 -17.19 -18.98 6.99
N LYS A 108 -16.92 -19.32 8.26
CA LYS A 108 -17.64 -18.68 9.39
C LYS A 108 -16.87 -17.70 10.26
N ILE A 109 -15.53 -17.63 10.20
CA ILE A 109 -14.77 -16.70 11.04
C ILE A 109 -14.51 -15.42 10.28
N ASN A 110 -15.27 -14.37 10.61
CA ASN A 110 -14.96 -13.03 10.18
C ASN A 110 -13.79 -12.47 11.01
N ALA A 111 -12.62 -12.38 10.40
CA ALA A 111 -11.40 -11.94 11.08
C ALA A 111 -11.47 -10.50 11.61
N ALA A 112 -12.43 -9.69 11.12
CA ALA A 112 -12.68 -8.34 11.64
C ALA A 112 -13.46 -8.32 12.97
N ASP A 113 -14.17 -9.40 13.31
CA ASP A 113 -14.95 -9.49 14.55
C ASP A 113 -14.09 -9.94 15.75
N LEU A 114 -12.86 -10.37 15.49
CA LEU A 114 -11.89 -10.74 16.51
C LEU A 114 -11.51 -9.54 17.39
N PRO A 115 -11.41 -9.69 18.72
CA PRO A 115 -10.95 -8.62 19.60
C PRO A 115 -9.59 -8.03 19.19
N GLU A 116 -8.70 -8.86 18.65
CA GLU A 116 -7.36 -8.52 18.17
C GLU A 116 -7.39 -7.60 16.93
N ALA A 117 -8.53 -7.52 16.23
CA ALA A 117 -8.70 -6.57 15.13
C ALA A 117 -9.00 -5.14 15.62
N ILE A 118 -9.45 -4.95 16.87
CA ILE A 118 -9.81 -3.64 17.42
C ILE A 118 -8.60 -2.68 17.43
N PRO A 119 -7.40 -3.07 17.91
CA PRO A 119 -6.23 -2.20 17.84
C PRO A 119 -5.84 -1.80 16.40
N ILE A 120 -6.06 -2.66 15.40
CA ILE A 120 -5.84 -2.32 13.99
C ILE A 120 -6.86 -1.27 13.54
N CYS A 121 -8.15 -1.49 13.83
CA CYS A 121 -9.23 -0.57 13.50
C CYS A 121 -9.03 0.83 14.10
N GLN A 122 -8.52 0.89 15.33
CA GLN A 122 -8.35 2.12 16.10
C GLN A 122 -6.93 2.69 16.03
N LEU A 123 -6.09 2.15 15.13
CA LEU A 123 -4.68 2.50 15.06
C LEU A 123 -4.50 4.00 14.83
N LYS A 124 -3.76 4.62 15.75
CA LYS A 124 -3.20 5.97 15.60
C LYS A 124 -1.69 5.85 15.62
N LEU A 125 -1.06 6.42 14.61
CA LEU A 125 0.40 6.54 14.59
C LEU A 125 0.84 7.76 15.40
N SER A 126 2.10 7.77 15.81
CA SER A 126 2.73 8.97 16.36
C SER A 126 2.66 10.13 15.34
N PRO A 127 2.49 11.40 15.79
CA PRO A 127 2.19 12.54 14.92
C PRO A 127 3.14 12.73 13.72
N GLU A 128 4.42 12.37 13.88
CA GLU A 128 5.45 12.43 12.86
C GLU A 128 5.27 11.41 11.72
N PHE A 129 4.55 10.32 11.97
CA PHE A 129 4.28 9.25 11.00
C PHE A 129 2.84 9.30 10.44
N GLU A 130 1.98 10.15 11.01
CA GLU A 130 0.58 10.27 10.59
C GLU A 130 0.46 10.77 9.14
N TYR A 131 -0.34 10.07 8.34
CA TYR A 131 -0.62 10.46 6.97
C TYR A 131 -1.81 11.41 6.91
N LYS A 132 -1.54 12.68 6.60
CA LYS A 132 -2.57 13.73 6.62
C LYS A 132 -3.54 13.68 5.44
N ASN A 133 -3.14 13.07 4.33
CA ASN A 133 -3.93 13.00 3.10
C ASN A 133 -4.77 11.71 3.05
N LEU A 134 -5.29 11.28 4.20
CA LEU A 134 -6.15 10.12 4.26
C LEU A 134 -7.51 10.43 3.59
N PRO A 135 -8.02 9.51 2.77
CA PRO A 135 -9.36 9.61 2.23
C PRO A 135 -10.42 9.61 3.33
N GLN A 136 -11.49 10.37 3.13
CA GLN A 136 -12.76 10.16 3.84
C GLN A 136 -13.55 8.99 3.21
N LEU A 137 -12.91 7.82 3.06
CA LEU A 137 -13.57 6.60 2.59
C LEU A 137 -14.51 6.11 3.69
N GLN A 138 -15.82 6.02 3.42
CA GLN A 138 -16.89 5.43 4.27
C GLN A 138 -16.39 4.75 5.55
N LEU A 139 -15.91 5.52 6.54
CA LEU A 139 -15.11 4.97 7.65
C LEU A 139 -15.97 4.10 8.56
N GLU A 140 -17.27 4.39 8.59
CA GLU A 140 -18.29 3.58 9.24
C GLU A 140 -18.45 2.19 8.58
N ARG A 141 -18.31 2.12 7.25
CA ARG A 141 -18.48 0.87 6.48
C ARG A 141 -17.18 0.07 6.37
N HIS A 142 -16.04 0.75 6.27
CA HIS A 142 -14.74 0.15 6.00
C HIS A 142 -13.65 0.73 6.92
N PRO A 143 -13.75 0.51 8.25
CA PRO A 143 -12.91 1.20 9.23
C PRO A 143 -11.42 0.81 9.17
N PHE A 144 -11.08 -0.31 8.53
CA PHE A 144 -9.70 -0.78 8.44
C PHE A 144 -8.88 -0.16 7.29
N ARG A 145 -9.53 0.49 6.30
CA ARG A 145 -8.82 1.00 5.11
C ARG A 145 -7.77 2.05 5.47
N ASN A 146 -8.15 3.04 6.28
CA ASN A 146 -7.22 4.10 6.68
C ASN A 146 -6.05 3.57 7.53
N PRO A 147 -6.29 2.75 8.57
CA PRO A 147 -5.20 2.06 9.27
C PRO A 147 -4.26 1.29 8.33
N ILE A 148 -4.79 0.48 7.42
CA ILE A 148 -3.96 -0.32 6.49
C ILE A 148 -3.11 0.58 5.59
N ILE A 149 -3.66 1.67 5.05
CA ILE A 149 -2.91 2.66 4.26
C ILE A 149 -1.79 3.28 5.10
N GLN A 150 -2.06 3.63 6.36
CA GLN A 150 -1.03 4.19 7.25
C GLN A 150 0.08 3.18 7.58
N ILE A 151 -0.27 1.92 7.82
CA ILE A 151 0.72 0.86 8.05
C ILE A 151 1.59 0.66 6.81
N SER A 152 0.98 0.57 5.62
CA SER A 152 1.71 0.47 4.34
C SER A 152 2.70 1.62 4.16
N ARG A 153 2.27 2.86 4.46
CA ARG A 153 3.15 4.03 4.42
C ARG A 153 4.31 3.93 5.41
N LEU A 154 4.04 3.58 6.67
CA LEU A 154 5.07 3.45 7.71
C LEU A 154 6.10 2.39 7.32
N TYR A 155 5.64 1.22 6.87
CA TYR A 155 6.53 0.14 6.44
C TYR A 155 7.35 0.51 5.22
N LEU A 156 6.77 1.25 4.26
CA LEU A 156 7.52 1.70 3.09
C LEU A 156 8.61 2.72 3.44
N ILE A 157 8.34 3.63 4.38
CA ILE A 157 9.35 4.56 4.92
C ILE A 157 10.49 3.75 5.57
N ALA A 158 10.15 2.77 6.41
CA ALA A 158 11.12 1.91 7.08
C ALA A 158 11.94 1.07 6.08
N LEU A 159 11.29 0.52 5.04
CA LEU A 159 11.93 -0.24 3.98
C LEU A 159 12.99 0.60 3.25
N VAL A 160 12.63 1.83 2.84
CA VAL A 160 13.59 2.70 2.14
C VAL A 160 14.72 3.15 3.07
N ALA A 161 14.44 3.37 4.35
CA ALA A 161 15.44 3.72 5.35
C ALA A 161 16.44 2.57 5.60
N SER A 162 15.98 1.32 5.60
CA SER A 162 16.82 0.13 5.84
C SER A 162 17.70 -0.27 4.66
N HIS A 163 17.51 0.34 3.48
CA HIS A 163 18.27 0.06 2.27
C HIS A 163 19.18 1.23 1.88
N PRO A 164 20.28 1.51 2.59
CA PRO A 164 21.18 2.61 2.22
C PRO A 164 21.98 2.33 0.93
N ASN A 165 22.06 1.06 0.50
CA ASN A 165 22.76 0.67 -0.72
C ASN A 165 21.93 1.00 -1.97
N GLN A 166 22.47 1.90 -2.82
CA GLN A 166 21.83 2.34 -4.05
C GLN A 166 21.54 1.21 -5.05
N ALA A 167 22.35 0.16 -5.09
CA ALA A 167 22.12 -1.00 -5.96
C ALA A 167 20.87 -1.78 -5.55
N HIS A 168 20.68 -2.03 -4.25
CA HIS A 168 19.47 -2.70 -3.75
C HIS A 168 18.23 -1.83 -4.00
N ARG A 169 18.34 -0.51 -3.81
CA ARG A 169 17.24 0.41 -4.10
C ARG A 169 16.82 0.39 -5.56
N THR A 170 17.80 0.34 -6.47
CA THR A 170 17.54 0.28 -7.91
C THR A 170 16.86 -1.03 -8.28
N LEU A 171 17.34 -2.17 -7.76
CA LEU A 171 16.72 -3.46 -7.99
C LEU A 171 15.26 -3.51 -7.49
N LEU A 172 14.98 -2.95 -6.31
CA LEU A 172 13.62 -2.83 -5.79
C LEU A 172 12.75 -1.94 -6.68
N ALA A 173 13.27 -0.80 -7.12
CA ALA A 173 12.57 0.12 -8.01
C ALA A 173 12.23 -0.53 -9.37
N ASP A 174 13.16 -1.29 -9.94
CA ASP A 174 12.96 -1.98 -11.21
C ASP A 174 11.90 -3.07 -11.07
N LYS A 175 12.00 -3.93 -10.04
CA LYS A 175 10.97 -4.93 -9.72
C LYS A 175 9.58 -4.32 -9.58
N MET A 176 9.46 -3.21 -8.84
CA MET A 176 8.18 -2.50 -8.68
C MET A 176 7.62 -1.98 -10.01
N SER A 177 8.49 -1.52 -10.92
CA SER A 177 8.09 -0.93 -12.21
C SER A 177 7.77 -1.98 -13.27
N GLU A 178 8.41 -3.15 -13.20
CA GLU A 178 8.19 -4.29 -14.09
C GLU A 178 6.99 -5.15 -13.69
N THR A 179 6.53 -5.02 -12.45
CA THR A 179 5.37 -5.78 -11.95
C THR A 179 4.09 -5.36 -12.67
N VAL A 180 3.47 -6.30 -13.38
CA VAL A 180 2.19 -6.09 -14.05
C VAL A 180 1.07 -6.16 -13.01
N LEU A 181 0.38 -5.04 -12.80
CA LEU A 181 -0.71 -4.94 -11.83
C LEU A 181 -2.08 -5.15 -12.47
N PRO A 182 -3.02 -5.77 -11.73
CA PRO A 182 -4.43 -5.77 -12.12
C PRO A 182 -4.96 -4.35 -12.41
N PRO A 183 -5.91 -4.17 -13.35
CA PRO A 183 -6.39 -2.84 -13.76
C PRO A 183 -7.08 -2.00 -12.69
N HIS A 184 -7.48 -2.63 -11.58
CA HIS A 184 -8.13 -1.94 -10.46
C HIS A 184 -7.13 -1.31 -9.49
N LEU A 185 -5.86 -1.74 -9.52
CA LEU A 185 -4.78 -1.20 -8.70
C LEU A 185 -4.17 0.04 -9.36
N ALA A 186 -3.63 0.93 -8.52
CA ALA A 186 -2.86 2.07 -8.96
C ALA A 186 -1.54 1.60 -9.59
N PRO A 187 -1.13 2.16 -10.75
CA PRO A 187 0.17 1.87 -11.31
C PRO A 187 1.26 2.41 -10.38
N LEU A 188 2.24 1.56 -10.09
CA LEU A 188 3.39 1.92 -9.28
C LEU A 188 4.53 2.42 -10.15
N TYR A 189 5.33 3.33 -9.61
CA TYR A 189 6.57 3.75 -10.24
C TYR A 189 7.70 3.66 -9.21
N GLY A 190 8.48 2.59 -9.32
CA GLY A 190 9.50 2.21 -8.34
C GLY A 190 10.49 3.33 -8.01
N PRO A 191 11.04 4.06 -9.01
CA PRO A 191 11.92 5.18 -8.73
C PRO A 191 11.29 6.25 -7.83
N LYS A 192 10.00 6.55 -8.02
CA LYS A 192 9.29 7.49 -7.15
C LYS A 192 9.09 6.91 -5.75
N ILE A 193 8.75 5.63 -5.65
CA ILE A 193 8.60 4.95 -4.37
C ILE A 193 9.89 5.02 -3.55
N MET A 194 11.03 4.71 -4.16
CA MET A 194 12.34 4.74 -3.49
C MET A 194 12.84 6.15 -3.17
N SER A 195 12.35 7.16 -3.89
CA SER A 195 12.75 8.55 -3.72
C SER A 195 11.84 9.32 -2.75
N ARG A 196 10.55 8.95 -2.67
CA ARG A 196 9.52 9.65 -1.89
C ARG A 196 8.52 8.68 -1.26
N PRO A 197 8.97 7.71 -0.44
CA PRO A 197 8.09 6.70 0.15
C PRO A 197 7.01 7.30 1.06
N ALA A 198 7.23 8.52 1.56
CA ALA A 198 6.31 9.23 2.45
C ALA A 198 5.21 10.05 1.75
N ASP A 199 5.33 10.24 0.42
CA ASP A 199 4.51 11.16 -0.37
C ASP A 199 3.66 10.47 -1.45
N LEU A 200 3.45 9.15 -1.34
CA LEU A 200 2.61 8.42 -2.28
C LEU A 200 1.13 8.72 -2.01
N SER A 201 0.29 8.35 -2.97
CA SER A 201 -1.16 8.44 -2.83
C SER A 201 -1.70 7.22 -2.06
N PRO A 202 -2.88 7.33 -1.44
CA PRO A 202 -3.55 6.20 -0.80
C PRO A 202 -3.61 4.93 -1.67
N GLY A 203 -3.92 5.08 -2.95
CA GLY A 203 -4.02 3.96 -3.90
C GLY A 203 -2.69 3.34 -4.26
N GLU A 204 -1.59 4.08 -4.20
CA GLU A 204 -0.25 3.52 -4.38
C GLU A 204 0.19 2.71 -3.15
N TYR A 205 -0.12 3.18 -1.94
CA TYR A 205 0.12 2.41 -0.71
C TYR A 205 -0.71 1.12 -0.66
N ASP A 206 -1.97 1.21 -1.08
CA ASP A 206 -2.89 0.08 -1.25
C ASP A 206 -2.30 -0.95 -2.23
N SER A 207 -1.98 -0.50 -3.45
CA SER A 207 -1.43 -1.37 -4.49
C SER A 207 -0.10 -2.01 -4.11
N PHE A 208 0.78 -1.26 -3.44
CA PHE A 208 2.05 -1.79 -2.97
C PHE A 208 1.86 -2.87 -1.89
N ALA A 209 0.98 -2.63 -0.91
CA ALA A 209 0.70 -3.61 0.14
C ALA A 209 0.13 -4.93 -0.41
N GLU A 210 -0.66 -4.88 -1.49
CA GLU A 210 -1.21 -6.07 -2.14
C GLU A 210 -0.12 -6.94 -2.79
N ILE A 211 0.86 -6.32 -3.42
CA ILE A 211 1.89 -7.03 -4.21
C ILE A 211 3.21 -7.23 -3.47
N ALA A 212 3.41 -6.57 -2.33
CA ALA A 212 4.66 -6.62 -1.58
C ALA A 212 5.15 -8.06 -1.37
N PRO A 213 4.31 -9.05 -0.98
CA PRO A 213 4.75 -10.44 -0.86
C PRO A 213 5.32 -11.04 -2.17
N ALA A 214 4.79 -10.65 -3.34
CA ALA A 214 5.27 -11.12 -4.64
C ALA A 214 6.60 -10.48 -5.04
N ILE A 215 6.81 -9.20 -4.72
CA ILE A 215 8.10 -8.52 -4.91
C ILE A 215 9.18 -9.17 -4.03
N MET A 216 8.78 -9.69 -2.87
CA MET A 216 9.64 -10.19 -1.78
C MET A 216 9.79 -11.73 -1.75
N VAL A 217 9.52 -12.43 -2.86
CA VAL A 217 9.65 -13.90 -2.95
C VAL A 217 11.10 -14.37 -2.75
N GLU A 218 12.08 -13.53 -3.09
CA GLU A 218 13.52 -13.78 -2.91
C GLU A 218 14.10 -12.63 -2.06
N PRO A 219 13.80 -12.58 -0.76
CA PRO A 219 14.10 -11.43 0.11
C PRO A 219 15.60 -11.12 0.16
N GLU A 220 16.45 -12.15 0.16
CA GLU A 220 17.90 -12.01 0.15
C GLU A 220 18.42 -11.29 -1.09
N LYS A 221 17.80 -11.50 -2.26
CA LYS A 221 18.22 -10.84 -3.50
C LYS A 221 17.90 -9.35 -3.51
N VAL A 222 16.93 -8.91 -2.71
CA VAL A 222 16.54 -7.51 -2.59
C VAL A 222 17.04 -6.85 -1.30
N GLY A 223 17.84 -7.56 -0.49
CA GLY A 223 18.42 -7.03 0.74
C GLY A 223 17.47 -6.96 1.93
N MET A 224 16.41 -7.77 1.93
CA MET A 224 15.40 -7.81 2.99
C MET A 224 15.64 -9.00 3.93
N ASP A 225 15.42 -8.80 5.24
CA ASP A 225 15.46 -9.87 6.23
C ASP A 225 14.08 -10.52 6.45
N GLU A 226 14.05 -11.63 7.18
CA GLU A 226 12.80 -12.36 7.48
C GLU A 226 11.81 -11.55 8.33
N SER A 227 12.30 -10.63 9.17
CA SER A 227 11.44 -9.78 9.99
C SER A 227 10.66 -8.81 9.11
N GLU A 228 11.35 -8.16 8.18
CA GLU A 228 10.75 -7.25 7.20
C GLU A 228 9.80 -7.99 6.26
N ARG A 229 10.21 -9.16 5.75
CA ARG A 229 9.33 -10.01 4.93
C ARG A 229 8.06 -10.42 5.69
N GLY A 230 8.19 -10.83 6.95
CA GLY A 230 7.08 -11.21 7.81
C GLY A 230 6.07 -10.08 8.00
N ARG A 231 6.54 -8.84 8.21
CA ARG A 231 5.70 -7.64 8.32
C ARG A 231 4.83 -7.40 7.09
N TRP A 232 5.41 -7.46 5.90
CA TRP A 232 4.67 -7.28 4.65
C TRP A 232 3.67 -8.39 4.39
N ILE A 233 4.00 -9.64 4.73
CA ILE A 233 3.05 -10.77 4.67
C ILE A 233 1.87 -10.51 5.61
N ALA A 234 2.13 -10.10 6.86
CA ALA A 234 1.08 -9.83 7.83
C ALA A 234 0.14 -8.70 7.35
N LEU A 235 0.70 -7.63 6.80
CA LEU A 235 -0.07 -6.53 6.21
C LEU A 235 -0.91 -6.99 5.02
N ALA A 236 -0.35 -7.80 4.11
CA ALA A 236 -1.11 -8.33 2.96
C ALA A 236 -2.27 -9.23 3.39
N VAL A 237 -2.10 -10.04 4.46
CA VAL A 237 -3.18 -10.83 5.04
C VAL A 237 -4.24 -9.94 5.68
N ALA A 238 -3.84 -8.89 6.42
CA ALA A 238 -4.75 -7.89 6.97
C ALA A 238 -5.56 -7.20 5.87
N MET A 239 -4.90 -6.80 4.78
CA MET A 239 -5.56 -6.23 3.62
C MET A 239 -6.59 -7.18 3.02
N LYS A 240 -6.22 -8.45 2.76
CA LYS A 240 -7.15 -9.44 2.22
C LYS A 240 -8.37 -9.70 3.12
N LYS A 241 -8.20 -9.70 4.44
CA LYS A 241 -9.25 -10.10 5.40
C LYS A 241 -10.06 -8.92 5.97
N LEU A 242 -9.48 -7.72 6.04
CA LEU A 242 -10.07 -6.58 6.76
C LEU A 242 -10.45 -5.41 5.85
N TRP A 243 -9.86 -5.28 4.64
CA TRP A 243 -10.01 -4.08 3.79
C TRP A 243 -11.46 -3.69 3.46
N ASN A 244 -12.31 -4.69 3.23
CA ASN A 244 -13.73 -4.51 2.94
C ASN A 244 -14.64 -4.88 4.11
N ALA A 245 -14.08 -5.32 5.24
CA ALA A 245 -14.86 -5.72 6.40
C ALA A 245 -15.48 -4.50 7.08
N GLY A 246 -16.74 -4.63 7.47
CA GLY A 246 -17.37 -3.72 8.42
C GLY A 246 -17.23 -4.27 9.84
N LEU A 247 -17.44 -3.42 10.83
CA LEU A 247 -17.67 -3.90 12.20
C LEU A 247 -19.13 -4.32 12.29
N VAL A 248 -19.41 -5.59 12.60
CA VAL A 248 -20.77 -5.96 13.01
C VAL A 248 -21.02 -5.27 14.35
N PRO A 249 -22.14 -4.55 14.55
CA PRO A 249 -22.50 -4.05 15.87
C PRO A 249 -22.55 -5.27 16.79
N ARG A 250 -21.68 -5.31 17.81
CA ARG A 250 -21.85 -6.28 18.89
C ARG A 250 -23.24 -6.00 19.46
N ALA A 251 -24.20 -6.88 19.22
CA ALA A 251 -25.43 -6.88 20.00
C ALA A 251 -24.97 -6.83 21.45
N SER A 252 -25.39 -5.79 22.17
CA SER A 252 -25.15 -5.67 23.60
C SER A 252 -25.39 -7.02 24.21
N ALA A 253 -24.33 -7.68 24.70
CA ALA A 253 -24.48 -8.90 25.46
C ALA A 253 -25.28 -8.49 26.70
N SER A 254 -26.59 -8.69 26.63
CA SER A 254 -27.48 -8.60 27.76
C SER A 254 -27.01 -9.68 28.72
N VAL A 255 -26.29 -9.27 29.75
CA VAL A 255 -26.03 -10.09 30.93
C VAL A 255 -27.41 -10.58 31.40
N PRO A 256 -27.68 -11.89 31.46
CA PRO A 256 -28.92 -12.38 32.03
C PRO A 256 -28.93 -11.94 33.49
N ALA A 257 -29.94 -11.17 33.88
CA ALA A 257 -30.20 -10.91 35.29
C ALA A 257 -30.40 -12.27 35.97
N ALA A 258 -29.55 -12.56 36.95
CA ALA A 258 -29.71 -13.72 37.81
C ALA A 258 -31.07 -13.61 38.51
N GLN A 259 -31.88 -14.67 38.38
CA GLN A 259 -33.04 -14.94 39.23
C GLN A 259 -32.61 -15.84 40.39
#